data_AF-A0A1C5ILR8-F1
#
_entry.id   AF-A0A1C5ILR8-F1
#
_cell.length_a   1.000
_cell.length_b   1.000
_cell.length_c   1.000
_cell.angle_alpha   90.00
_cell.angle_beta   90.00
_cell.angle_gamma   90.00
#
_symmetry.space_group_name_H-M   'P 1'
#
loop_
_entity.id
_entity.type
_entity.pdbx_description
1 polymer ?
#
loop_
_entity_poly.entity_id
_entity_poly.type
_entity_poly.pdbx_seq_one_letter_code
_entity_poly.pdbx_strand_id
1 'polypeptide(L)'
;MDLWDLTRLLFRRWYIALPILLVSVLTAALVGQSIKPDYRATGNLVLIPAPGPAEPADPKQRTEERPKNPWADLGLEALGNAAILKVLDQRTLKGLADAGFSDSITVQVTPRTPILYVEAVGNSPEQATATVQQVIKLLAAEVAEQQKGFGVLPQDTITTLTLTDGADVEAVTSKVKRVLVVIVGLGLLITAAGTIAVDVLLRRRQRRRGQADVDEADEALRPDTANREPGQRLVDVSPSAVPVPDIEAVRRAHLGPEPSGAYRPREQPGVGAERRVSVEPKPVRHPHGVEYTAPRTPPATTSADRTVILPPARSQRSGHEGRNGGR
;
A
#
# COMPACT_ATOMS: atom_id res chain seq x y z
N MET A 1 2.75 -32.06 -8.31
CA MET A 1 3.70 -32.01 -7.18
C MET A 1 2.97 -31.34 -6.04
N ASP A 2 2.79 -32.03 -4.92
CA ASP A 2 2.20 -31.43 -3.73
C ASP A 2 3.21 -30.55 -2.98
N LEU A 3 2.72 -29.63 -2.15
CA LEU A 3 3.56 -28.77 -1.29
C LEU A 3 4.49 -29.62 -0.40
N TRP A 4 4.02 -30.80 0.00
CA TRP A 4 4.76 -31.80 0.77
C TRP A 4 5.91 -32.45 -0.03
N ASP A 5 5.71 -32.69 -1.32
CA ASP A 5 6.76 -33.22 -2.20
C ASP A 5 7.88 -32.18 -2.39
N LEU A 6 7.50 -30.90 -2.54
CA LEU A 6 8.44 -29.79 -2.68
C LEU A 6 9.33 -29.64 -1.44
N THR A 7 8.72 -29.66 -0.24
CA THR A 7 9.46 -29.54 1.02
C THR A 7 10.40 -30.72 1.25
N ARG A 8 9.94 -31.95 1.00
CA ARG A 8 10.78 -33.16 1.13
C ARG A 8 11.95 -33.16 0.13
N LEU A 9 11.73 -32.62 -1.07
CA LEU A 9 12.77 -32.45 -2.08
C LEU A 9 13.84 -31.41 -1.66
N LEU A 10 13.41 -30.29 -1.05
CA LEU A 10 14.33 -29.30 -0.49
C LEU A 10 15.24 -29.91 0.61
N PHE A 11 14.67 -30.66 1.55
CA PHE A 11 15.45 -31.32 2.60
C PHE A 11 16.40 -32.40 2.06
N ARG A 12 15.99 -33.15 1.03
CA ARG A 12 16.84 -34.19 0.41
C ARG A 12 18.05 -33.60 -0.33
N ARG A 13 17.93 -32.38 -0.85
CA ARG A 13 18.99 -31.68 -1.59
C ARG A 13 19.40 -30.38 -0.92
N TRP A 14 19.52 -30.40 0.41
CA TRP A 14 19.87 -29.23 1.22
C TRP A 14 21.18 -28.57 0.77
N TYR A 15 22.16 -29.34 0.27
CA TYR A 15 23.43 -28.82 -0.26
C TYR A 15 23.28 -27.89 -1.48
N ILE A 16 22.15 -27.91 -2.19
CA ILE A 16 21.88 -27.03 -3.34
C ILE A 16 20.92 -25.90 -2.93
N ALA A 17 19.86 -26.23 -2.19
CA ALA A 17 18.88 -25.25 -1.74
C ALA A 17 19.52 -24.23 -0.78
N LEU A 18 20.37 -24.69 0.14
CA LEU A 18 21.01 -23.85 1.14
C LEU A 18 21.92 -22.76 0.53
N PRO A 19 22.87 -23.05 -0.39
CA PRO A 19 23.70 -22.00 -0.97
C PRO A 19 22.90 -21.00 -1.80
N ILE A 20 21.88 -21.43 -2.57
CA ILE A 20 21.03 -20.51 -3.34
C ILE A 20 20.21 -19.61 -2.39
N LEU A 21 19.67 -20.18 -1.32
CA LEU A 21 18.98 -19.43 -0.28
C LEU A 21 19.92 -18.43 0.40
N LEU A 22 21.15 -18.84 0.71
CA LEU A 22 22.15 -17.99 1.35
C LEU A 22 22.55 -16.83 0.44
N VAL A 23 22.77 -17.07 -0.85
CA VAL A 23 22.98 -16.02 -1.86
C VAL A 23 21.78 -15.08 -1.94
N SER A 24 20.56 -15.60 -1.89
CA SER A 24 19.34 -14.78 -1.92
C SER A 24 19.21 -13.88 -0.69
N VAL A 25 19.49 -14.42 0.51
CA VAL A 25 19.51 -13.66 1.76
C VAL A 25 20.62 -12.61 1.75
N LEU A 26 21.81 -12.96 1.28
CA LEU A 26 22.93 -12.02 1.14
C LEU A 26 22.57 -10.88 0.19
N THR A 27 21.96 -11.20 -0.95
CA THR A 27 21.50 -10.21 -1.93
C THR A 27 20.43 -9.30 -1.31
N ALA A 28 19.46 -9.86 -0.59
CA ALA A 28 18.43 -9.10 0.10
C ALA A 28 19.03 -8.16 1.17
N ALA A 29 20.04 -8.62 1.91
CA ALA A 29 20.73 -7.82 2.92
C ALA A 29 21.51 -6.66 2.28
N LEU A 30 22.26 -6.91 1.21
CA LEU A 30 23.03 -5.88 0.49
C LEU A 30 22.11 -4.82 -0.13
N VAL A 31 21.02 -5.24 -0.77
CA VAL A 31 20.02 -4.33 -1.32
C VAL A 31 19.31 -3.56 -0.21
N GLY A 32 18.93 -4.24 0.88
CA GLY A 32 18.29 -3.63 2.04
C GLY A 32 19.12 -2.52 2.69
N GLN A 33 20.44 -2.70 2.77
CA GLN A 33 21.35 -1.65 3.28
C GLN A 33 21.53 -0.48 2.31
N SER A 34 21.27 -0.68 1.02
CA SER A 34 21.45 0.36 -0.01
C SER A 34 20.23 1.26 -0.17
N ILE A 35 19.03 0.80 0.23
CA ILE A 35 17.80 1.58 0.12
C ILE A 35 17.68 2.51 1.32
N LYS A 36 17.82 3.81 1.08
CA LYS A 36 17.56 4.83 2.08
C LYS A 36 16.04 4.95 2.33
N PRO A 37 15.60 5.10 3.60
CA PRO A 37 14.20 5.39 3.88
C PRO A 37 13.87 6.83 3.45
N ASP A 38 12.60 7.08 3.14
CA ASP A 38 12.11 8.44 3.04
C ASP A 38 11.85 9.00 4.45
N TYR A 39 11.77 10.31 4.59
CA TYR A 39 11.53 11.01 5.85
C TYR A 39 10.28 11.87 5.74
N ARG A 40 9.37 11.72 6.69
CA ARG A 40 8.15 12.49 6.78
C ARG A 40 8.31 13.56 7.85
N ALA A 41 8.02 14.81 7.52
CA ALA A 41 7.88 15.90 8.48
C ALA A 41 6.44 16.44 8.45
N THR A 42 5.95 16.93 9.60
CA THR A 42 4.58 17.44 9.73
C THR A 42 4.54 18.81 10.40
N GLY A 43 3.67 19.68 9.92
CA GLY A 43 3.50 21.05 10.39
C GLY A 43 2.04 21.45 10.47
N ASN A 44 1.72 22.41 11.34
CA ASN A 44 0.36 22.88 11.55
C ASN A 44 0.34 24.41 11.56
N LEU A 45 -0.55 25.00 10.75
CA LEU A 45 -0.77 26.43 10.64
C LEU A 45 -2.22 26.75 10.96
N VAL A 46 -2.48 27.68 11.87
CA VAL A 46 -3.84 28.06 12.29
C VAL A 46 -4.22 29.40 11.67
N LEU A 47 -5.45 29.47 11.16
CA LEU A 47 -6.08 30.74 10.78
C LEU A 47 -6.74 31.36 12.00
N ILE A 48 -6.33 32.58 12.34
CA ILE A 48 -6.84 33.35 13.46
C ILE A 48 -7.77 34.43 12.89
N PRO A 49 -9.08 34.37 13.20
CA PRO A 49 -10.02 35.39 12.76
C PRO A 49 -9.63 36.76 13.31
N ALA A 50 -9.97 37.80 12.55
CA ALA A 50 -9.74 39.17 12.96
C ALA A 50 -10.46 39.47 14.29
N PRO A 51 -9.87 40.29 15.18
CA PRO A 51 -10.51 40.68 16.44
C PRO A 51 -11.81 41.47 16.23
N GLY A 52 -12.07 41.93 15.00
CA GLY A 52 -13.24 42.74 14.64
C GLY A 52 -13.03 44.21 14.97
N PRO A 53 -13.93 45.09 14.51
CA PRO A 53 -13.87 46.50 14.87
C PRO A 53 -14.00 46.64 16.39
N ALA A 54 -13.11 47.41 17.00
CA ALA A 54 -13.32 47.91 18.35
C ALA A 54 -14.70 48.59 18.40
N GLU A 55 -15.51 48.29 19.42
CA GLU A 55 -16.81 48.93 19.56
C GLU A 55 -16.62 50.45 19.50
N PRO A 56 -17.29 51.15 18.57
CA PRO A 56 -17.17 52.60 18.50
C PRO A 56 -17.69 53.18 19.81
N ALA A 57 -16.89 54.05 20.44
CA ALA A 57 -17.27 54.74 21.67
C ALA A 57 -18.55 55.59 21.50
N ASP A 58 -18.91 55.94 20.26
CA ASP A 58 -20.14 56.63 19.91
C ASP A 58 -20.99 55.79 18.91
N PRO A 59 -22.20 55.33 19.31
CA PRO A 59 -23.12 54.60 18.44
C PRO A 59 -23.50 55.32 17.14
N LYS A 60 -23.33 56.65 17.07
CA LYS A 60 -23.66 57.47 15.89
C LYS A 60 -22.57 57.48 14.81
N GLN A 61 -21.37 56.95 15.10
CA GLN A 61 -20.27 56.84 14.12
C GLN A 61 -20.28 55.51 13.34
N ARG A 62 -21.33 54.70 13.49
CA ARG A 62 -21.47 53.37 12.85
C ARG A 62 -21.75 53.44 11.33
N THR A 63 -21.56 54.59 10.67
CA THR A 63 -22.13 54.88 9.34
C THR A 63 -21.07 55.18 8.28
N GLU A 64 -19.94 54.49 8.32
CA GLU A 64 -19.10 54.33 7.13
C GLU A 64 -19.18 52.87 6.71
N GLU A 65 -19.65 52.61 5.49
CA GLU A 65 -19.59 51.30 4.84
C GLU A 65 -18.12 50.92 4.67
N ARG A 66 -17.53 50.39 5.74
CA ARG A 66 -16.14 49.94 5.73
C ARG A 66 -16.06 48.66 4.88
N PRO A 67 -15.04 48.53 4.01
CA PRO A 67 -14.80 47.29 3.28
C PRO A 67 -14.57 46.16 4.29
N LYS A 68 -15.60 45.33 4.49
CA LYS A 68 -15.51 44.15 5.33
C LYS A 68 -14.72 43.09 4.58
N ASN A 69 -13.90 42.32 5.29
CA ASN A 69 -13.17 41.20 4.70
C ASN A 69 -14.13 40.13 4.16
N PRO A 70 -14.21 39.91 2.83
CA PRO A 70 -15.16 38.95 2.26
C PRO A 70 -14.86 37.51 2.68
N TRP A 71 -13.59 37.21 3.03
CA TRP A 71 -13.21 35.89 3.54
C TRP A 71 -13.75 35.61 4.94
N ALA A 72 -14.05 36.65 5.73
CA ALA A 72 -14.68 36.47 7.03
C ALA A 72 -16.14 35.98 6.88
N ASP A 73 -16.84 36.41 5.83
CA ASP A 73 -18.22 35.98 5.53
C ASP A 73 -18.27 34.60 4.85
N LEU A 74 -17.27 34.28 4.01
CA LEU A 74 -17.13 32.96 3.39
C LEU A 74 -16.64 31.89 4.37
N GLY A 75 -15.98 32.31 5.46
CA GLY A 75 -15.42 31.44 6.48
C GLY A 75 -13.93 31.11 6.28
N LEU A 76 -13.26 30.82 7.40
CA LEU A 76 -11.82 30.54 7.43
C LEU A 76 -11.41 29.36 6.54
N GLU A 77 -12.28 28.34 6.43
CA GLU A 77 -12.04 27.18 5.57
C GLU A 77 -11.96 27.56 4.09
N ALA A 78 -12.78 28.51 3.62
CA ALA A 78 -12.73 28.96 2.23
C ALA A 78 -11.40 29.66 1.91
N LEU A 79 -10.92 30.51 2.83
CA LEU A 79 -9.62 31.17 2.70
C LEU A 79 -8.46 30.16 2.75
N GLY A 80 -8.52 29.20 3.69
CA GLY A 80 -7.55 28.12 3.79
C GLY A 80 -7.48 27.29 2.51
N ASN A 81 -8.62 26.86 1.98
CA ASN A 81 -8.70 26.10 0.74
C ASN A 81 -8.18 26.91 -0.47
N ALA A 82 -8.50 28.20 -0.55
CA ALA A 82 -7.97 29.07 -1.60
C ALA A 82 -6.44 29.17 -1.55
N ALA A 83 -5.85 29.31 -0.36
CA ALA A 83 -4.41 29.31 -0.18
C ALA A 83 -3.79 27.94 -0.55
N ILE A 84 -4.41 26.83 -0.15
CA ILE A 84 -3.95 25.47 -0.52
C ILE A 84 -3.90 25.31 -2.04
N LEU A 85 -4.95 25.71 -2.76
CA LEU A 85 -5.01 25.58 -4.21
C LEU A 85 -3.90 26.35 -4.91
N LYS A 86 -3.48 27.50 -4.37
CA LYS A 86 -2.36 28.29 -4.90
C LYS A 86 -1.01 27.67 -4.61
N VAL A 87 -0.81 27.17 -3.40
CA VAL A 87 0.46 26.54 -2.99
C VAL A 87 0.68 25.20 -3.70
N LEU A 88 -0.39 24.42 -3.92
CA LEU A 88 -0.35 23.14 -4.62
C LEU A 88 -0.48 23.27 -6.15
N ASP A 89 -0.46 24.49 -6.70
CA ASP A 89 -0.43 24.68 -8.15
C ASP A 89 0.86 24.09 -8.75
N GLN A 90 0.77 23.56 -9.96
CA GLN A 90 1.90 22.89 -10.63
C GLN A 90 3.12 23.80 -10.77
N ARG A 91 2.91 25.09 -11.00
CA ARG A 91 4.02 26.05 -11.13
C ARG A 91 4.76 26.23 -9.82
N THR A 92 4.03 26.33 -8.71
CA THR A 92 4.59 26.48 -7.36
C THR A 92 5.34 25.21 -6.94
N LEU A 93 4.74 24.03 -7.15
CA LEU A 93 5.37 22.74 -6.86
C LEU A 93 6.65 22.53 -7.67
N LYS A 94 6.64 22.87 -8.96
CA LYS A 94 7.84 22.82 -9.80
C LYS A 94 8.92 23.77 -9.28
N GLY A 95 8.55 25.00 -8.91
CA GLY A 95 9.48 25.96 -8.33
C GLY A 95 10.10 25.49 -7.01
N LEU A 96 9.32 24.78 -6.17
CA LEU A 96 9.83 24.15 -4.95
C LEU A 96 10.84 23.04 -5.26
N ALA A 97 10.51 22.15 -6.20
CA ALA A 97 11.40 21.07 -6.61
C ALA A 97 12.70 21.60 -7.21
N ASP A 98 12.61 22.62 -8.08
CA ASP A 98 13.78 23.28 -8.71
C ASP A 98 14.67 23.97 -7.65
N ALA A 99 14.10 24.40 -6.52
CA ALA A 99 14.82 24.97 -5.37
C ALA A 99 15.35 23.90 -4.39
N GLY A 100 15.18 22.61 -4.67
CA GLY A 100 15.69 21.51 -3.86
C GLY A 100 14.76 21.01 -2.76
N PHE A 101 13.53 21.53 -2.68
CA PHE A 101 12.50 21.00 -1.77
C PHE A 101 11.88 19.72 -2.32
N SER A 102 11.13 19.01 -1.48
CA SER A 102 10.40 17.82 -1.91
C SER A 102 9.20 18.18 -2.80
N ASP A 103 8.90 17.32 -3.77
CA ASP A 103 7.69 17.34 -4.59
C ASP A 103 6.52 16.54 -3.96
N SER A 104 6.80 15.74 -2.93
CA SER A 104 5.81 14.95 -2.20
C SER A 104 5.25 15.73 -1.01
N ILE A 105 4.34 16.65 -1.32
CA ILE A 105 3.69 17.53 -0.33
C ILE A 105 2.20 17.19 -0.25
N THR A 106 1.66 17.23 0.96
CA THR A 106 0.22 17.14 1.21
C THR A 106 -0.18 18.29 2.12
N VAL A 107 -1.20 19.05 1.73
CA VAL A 107 -1.79 20.11 2.56
C VAL A 107 -3.28 19.90 2.62
N GLN A 108 -3.86 19.95 3.82
CA GLN A 108 -5.29 19.73 4.04
C GLN A 108 -5.80 20.65 5.15
N VAL A 109 -7.05 21.09 5.03
CA VAL A 109 -7.77 21.72 6.15
C VAL A 109 -8.29 20.62 7.05
N THR A 110 -8.01 20.72 8.35
CA THR A 110 -8.54 19.79 9.35
C THR A 110 -10.04 20.04 9.52
N PRO A 111 -10.91 19.03 9.31
CA PRO A 111 -12.35 19.23 9.36
C PRO A 111 -12.80 19.93 10.64
N ARG A 112 -13.67 20.94 10.48
CA ARG A 112 -14.27 21.71 11.60
C ARG A 112 -13.28 22.48 12.47
N THR A 113 -12.04 22.65 12.04
CA THR A 113 -11.07 23.48 12.75
C THR A 113 -10.34 24.39 11.76
N PRO A 114 -9.90 25.59 12.17
CA PRO A 114 -9.16 26.50 11.28
C PRO A 114 -7.68 26.11 11.14
N ILE A 115 -7.37 24.81 11.23
CA ILE A 115 -6.00 24.28 11.24
C ILE A 115 -5.69 23.67 9.86
N LEU A 116 -4.64 24.17 9.24
CA LEU A 116 -4.02 23.66 8.03
C LEU A 116 -2.93 22.67 8.44
N TYR A 117 -3.12 21.41 8.09
CA TYR A 117 -2.12 20.35 8.27
C TYR A 117 -1.24 20.28 7.02
N VAL A 118 0.07 20.28 7.23
CA VAL A 118 1.10 20.19 6.18
C VAL A 118 1.94 18.95 6.45
N GLU A 119 2.11 18.12 5.43
CA GLU A 119 3.01 16.98 5.42
C GLU A 119 3.93 17.07 4.21
N ALA A 120 5.22 16.83 4.42
CA ALA A 120 6.18 16.66 3.34
C ALA A 120 6.99 15.39 3.54
N VAL A 121 7.29 14.69 2.44
CA VAL A 121 8.12 13.49 2.44
C VAL A 121 9.39 13.76 1.65
N GLY A 122 10.53 13.86 2.32
CA GLY A 122 11.84 14.12 1.71
C GLY A 122 12.76 12.90 1.69
N ASN A 123 13.85 13.00 0.93
CA ASN A 123 14.92 11.98 0.90
C ASN A 123 15.91 12.11 2.08
N SER A 124 15.77 13.17 2.86
CA SER A 124 16.49 13.39 4.13
C SER A 124 15.58 14.07 5.15
N PRO A 125 15.89 13.97 6.46
CA PRO A 125 15.17 14.70 7.50
C PRO A 125 15.14 16.21 7.24
N GLU A 126 16.28 16.77 6.85
CA GLU A 126 16.46 18.21 6.62
C GLU A 126 15.61 18.68 5.45
N GLN A 127 15.57 17.91 4.36
CA GLN A 127 14.73 18.24 3.21
C GLN A 127 13.25 18.22 3.58
N ALA A 128 12.80 17.21 4.36
CA ALA A 128 11.41 17.10 4.78
C ALA A 128 11.00 18.31 5.65
N THR A 129 11.78 18.63 6.68
CA THR A 129 11.55 19.78 7.57
C THR A 129 11.59 21.11 6.80
N ALA A 130 12.63 21.33 5.99
CA ALA A 130 12.76 22.56 5.21
C ALA A 130 11.59 22.74 4.22
N THR A 131 11.08 21.64 3.66
CA THR A 131 9.90 21.68 2.78
C THR A 131 8.65 22.09 3.56
N VAL A 132 8.40 21.51 4.73
CA VAL A 132 7.25 21.91 5.59
C VAL A 132 7.33 23.39 5.95
N GLN A 133 8.50 23.87 6.40
CA GLN A 133 8.70 25.27 6.76
C GLN A 133 8.43 26.21 5.58
N GLN A 134 8.93 25.85 4.41
CA GLN A 134 8.73 26.64 3.20
C GLN A 134 7.26 26.64 2.76
N VAL A 135 6.58 25.50 2.83
CA VAL A 135 5.14 25.40 2.51
C VAL A 135 4.30 26.22 3.49
N ILE A 136 4.59 26.18 4.80
CA ILE A 136 3.92 27.02 5.81
C ILE A 136 4.13 28.51 5.48
N LYS A 137 5.35 28.91 5.12
CA LYS A 137 5.65 30.29 4.73
C LYS A 137 4.87 30.72 3.49
N LEU A 138 4.76 29.84 2.49
CA LEU A 138 3.96 30.11 1.28
C LEU A 138 2.47 30.20 1.61
N LEU A 139 1.94 29.30 2.43
CA LEU A 139 0.54 29.36 2.89
C LEU A 139 0.24 30.67 3.61
N ALA A 140 1.10 31.10 4.52
CA ALA A 140 0.94 32.37 5.23
C ALA A 140 0.96 33.57 4.27
N ALA A 141 1.86 33.55 3.27
CA ALA A 141 1.93 34.59 2.25
C ALA A 141 0.66 34.62 1.36
N GLU A 142 0.17 33.46 0.93
CA GLU A 142 -1.05 33.36 0.12
C GLU A 142 -2.28 33.80 0.92
N VAL A 143 -2.39 33.44 2.20
CA VAL A 143 -3.48 33.92 3.07
C VAL A 143 -3.49 35.45 3.15
N ALA A 144 -2.32 36.09 3.27
CA ALA A 144 -2.22 37.54 3.27
C ALA A 144 -2.57 38.15 1.90
N GLU A 145 -2.06 37.58 0.80
CA GLU A 145 -2.26 38.09 -0.56
C GLU A 145 -3.73 38.01 -1.00
N GLN A 146 -4.42 36.92 -0.67
CA GLN A 146 -5.84 36.73 -0.96
C GLN A 146 -6.74 37.80 -0.31
N GLN A 147 -6.33 38.33 0.85
CA GLN A 147 -7.06 39.39 1.55
C GLN A 147 -6.67 40.78 1.05
N LYS A 148 -5.39 40.97 0.68
CA LYS A 148 -4.88 42.22 0.13
C LYS A 148 -5.59 42.63 -1.17
N GLY A 149 -5.96 41.67 -2.01
CA GLY A 149 -6.73 41.91 -3.23
C GLY A 149 -8.07 42.63 -3.04
N PHE A 150 -8.61 42.59 -1.81
CA PHE A 150 -9.88 43.24 -1.44
C PHE A 150 -9.71 44.52 -0.62
N GLY A 151 -8.47 45.01 -0.43
CA GLY A 151 -8.21 46.23 0.33
C GLY A 151 -8.58 46.13 1.82
N VAL A 152 -8.50 44.92 2.40
CA VAL A 152 -8.85 44.65 3.80
C VAL A 152 -7.93 45.43 4.75
N LEU A 153 -8.52 46.09 5.75
CA LEU A 153 -7.78 46.81 6.78
C LEU A 153 -7.08 45.82 7.74
N PRO A 154 -5.94 46.21 8.36
CA PRO A 154 -5.21 45.33 9.28
C PRO A 154 -6.06 44.76 10.43
N GLN A 155 -7.00 45.55 10.96
CA GLN A 155 -7.91 45.16 12.04
C GLN A 155 -8.99 44.13 11.62
N ASP A 156 -9.23 43.99 10.31
CA ASP A 156 -10.20 43.08 9.71
C ASP A 156 -9.51 41.90 8.99
N THR A 157 -8.18 41.81 9.10
CA THR A 157 -7.36 40.79 8.45
C THR A 157 -7.29 39.51 9.29
N ILE A 158 -7.57 38.37 8.66
CA ILE A 158 -7.34 37.04 9.20
C ILE A 158 -5.83 36.79 9.19
N THR A 159 -5.29 36.44 10.35
CA THR A 159 -3.84 36.19 10.53
C THR A 159 -3.55 34.71 10.63
N THR A 160 -2.27 34.35 10.56
CA THR A 160 -1.83 32.95 10.64
C THR A 160 -0.88 32.76 11.81
N LEU A 161 -1.01 31.64 12.52
CA LEU A 161 -0.09 31.24 13.59
C LEU A 161 0.44 29.83 13.34
N THR A 162 1.74 29.68 13.23
CA THR A 162 2.39 28.38 13.13
C THR A 162 2.39 27.70 14.50
N LEU A 163 1.74 26.54 14.61
CA LEU A 163 1.75 25.71 15.82
C LEU A 163 2.95 24.77 15.84
N THR A 164 3.22 24.12 14.71
CA THR A 164 4.36 23.22 14.53
C THR A 164 4.99 23.44 13.16
N ASP A 165 6.30 23.35 13.09
CA ASP A 165 7.12 23.80 11.96
C ASP A 165 7.86 22.68 11.24
N GLY A 166 7.48 21.41 11.46
CA GLY A 166 8.17 20.27 10.85
C GLY A 166 9.36 19.73 11.65
N ALA A 167 9.53 20.13 12.91
CA ALA A 167 10.56 19.56 13.80
C ALA A 167 10.35 18.06 14.08
N ASP A 168 9.10 17.58 14.06
CA ASP A 168 8.78 16.17 14.22
C ASP A 168 8.99 15.43 12.89
N VAL A 169 10.07 14.65 12.81
CA VAL A 169 10.47 13.88 11.63
C VAL A 169 10.43 12.38 11.91
N GLU A 170 9.79 11.62 11.03
CA GLU A 170 9.68 10.16 11.11
C GLU A 170 10.24 9.48 9.85
N ALA A 171 10.95 8.35 10.03
CA ALA A 171 11.43 7.55 8.92
C ALA A 171 10.32 6.65 8.34
N VAL A 172 9.98 6.84 7.06
CA VAL A 172 8.98 6.07 6.33
C VAL A 172 9.62 4.85 5.69
N THR A 173 9.55 3.71 6.39
CA THR A 173 10.18 2.44 5.95
C THR A 173 9.24 1.55 5.13
N SER A 174 8.00 1.97 4.86
CA SER A 174 7.00 1.15 4.16
C SER A 174 7.43 0.74 2.76
N LYS A 175 8.07 1.64 1.99
CA LYS A 175 8.62 1.32 0.67
C LYS A 175 9.74 0.29 0.77
N VAL A 176 10.69 0.50 1.69
CA VAL A 176 11.80 -0.41 1.97
C VAL A 176 11.30 -1.82 2.32
N LYS A 177 10.31 -1.91 3.21
CA LYS A 177 9.69 -3.18 3.61
C LYS A 177 9.04 -3.90 2.43
N ARG A 178 8.29 -3.20 1.57
CA ARG A 178 7.67 -3.80 0.37
C ARG A 178 8.72 -4.36 -0.59
N VAL A 179 9.78 -3.62 -0.85
CA VAL A 179 10.88 -4.06 -1.72
C VAL A 179 11.56 -5.30 -1.13
N LEU A 180 11.86 -5.31 0.16
CA LEU A 180 12.44 -6.47 0.85
C LEU A 180 11.54 -7.72 0.74
N VAL A 181 10.23 -7.57 0.94
CA VAL A 181 9.26 -8.67 0.80
C VAL A 181 9.29 -9.26 -0.61
N VAL A 182 9.32 -8.40 -1.65
CA VAL A 182 9.40 -8.85 -3.05
C VAL A 182 10.71 -9.59 -3.32
N ILE A 183 11.84 -9.07 -2.86
CA ILE A 183 13.17 -9.69 -3.05
C ILE A 183 13.22 -11.06 -2.38
N VAL A 184 12.76 -11.16 -1.12
CA VAL A 184 12.72 -12.43 -0.38
C VAL A 184 11.79 -13.42 -1.07
N GLY A 185 10.59 -12.99 -1.49
CA GLY A 185 9.65 -13.83 -2.23
C GLY A 185 10.24 -14.37 -3.53
N LEU A 186 10.90 -13.52 -4.32
CA LEU A 186 11.56 -13.93 -5.55
C LEU A 186 12.74 -14.86 -5.31
N GLY A 187 13.54 -14.60 -4.28
CA GLY A 187 14.65 -15.47 -3.87
C GLY A 187 14.19 -16.88 -3.50
N LEU A 188 13.06 -17.00 -2.79
CA LEU A 188 12.45 -18.30 -2.48
C LEU A 188 11.97 -19.03 -3.74
N LEU A 189 11.34 -18.31 -4.67
CA LEU A 189 10.90 -18.89 -5.95
C LEU A 189 12.09 -19.38 -6.80
N ILE A 190 13.16 -18.59 -6.90
CA ILE A 190 14.39 -18.98 -7.61
C ILE A 190 15.04 -20.18 -6.94
N THR A 191 15.06 -20.23 -5.60
CA THR A 191 15.59 -21.37 -4.84
C THR A 191 14.81 -22.65 -5.15
N ALA A 192 13.47 -22.59 -5.14
CA ALA A 192 12.63 -23.73 -5.46
C ALA A 192 12.81 -24.20 -6.92
N ALA A 193 12.71 -23.27 -7.88
CA ALA A 193 12.86 -23.55 -9.30
C ALA A 193 14.26 -24.11 -9.64
N GLY A 194 15.32 -23.50 -9.08
CA GLY A 194 16.69 -23.95 -9.26
C GLY A 194 16.91 -25.36 -8.72
N THR A 195 16.35 -25.68 -7.55
CA THR A 195 16.45 -27.04 -6.96
C THR A 195 15.76 -28.08 -7.85
N ILE A 196 14.57 -27.78 -8.37
CA ILE A 196 13.86 -28.68 -9.30
C ILE A 196 14.64 -28.86 -10.61
N ALA A 197 15.12 -27.75 -11.20
CA ALA A 197 15.87 -27.80 -12.46
C ALA A 197 17.11 -28.69 -12.34
N VAL A 198 17.88 -28.54 -11.27
CA VAL A 198 19.06 -29.37 -11.01
C VAL A 198 18.68 -30.84 -10.79
N ASP A 199 17.59 -31.14 -10.07
CA ASP A 199 17.12 -32.52 -9.90
C ASP A 199 16.73 -33.17 -11.24
N VAL A 200 16.04 -32.44 -12.10
CA VAL A 200 15.67 -32.91 -13.45
C VAL A 200 16.91 -33.16 -14.30
N LEU A 201 17.89 -32.26 -14.29
CA LEU A 201 19.16 -32.43 -15.01
C LEU A 201 19.95 -33.66 -14.52
N LEU A 202 20.05 -33.85 -13.20
CA LEU A 202 20.75 -35.00 -12.62
C LEU A 202 20.07 -36.33 -12.93
N ARG A 203 18.73 -36.40 -12.85
CA ARG A 203 17.96 -37.59 -13.23
C ARG A 203 18.10 -37.91 -14.72
N ARG A 204 18.08 -36.90 -15.59
CA ARG A 204 18.28 -37.07 -17.04
C ARG A 204 19.68 -37.62 -17.34
N ARG A 205 20.71 -37.17 -16.63
CA ARG A 205 22.09 -37.66 -16.79
C ARG A 205 22.28 -39.10 -16.29
N GLN A 206 21.63 -39.48 -15.19
CA GLN A 206 21.68 -40.85 -14.68
C GLN A 206 20.98 -41.85 -15.62
N ARG A 207 19.82 -41.49 -16.21
CA ARG A 207 19.14 -42.35 -17.19
C ARG A 207 20.00 -42.65 -18.42
N ARG A 208 20.75 -41.66 -18.90
CA ARG A 208 21.68 -41.84 -20.03
C ARG A 208 22.87 -42.76 -19.73
N ARG A 209 23.31 -42.82 -18.46
CA ARG A 209 24.38 -43.74 -18.05
C ARG A 209 23.86 -45.15 -17.83
N GLY A 210 22.66 -45.29 -17.25
CA GLY A 210 22.03 -46.59 -17.07
C GLY A 210 21.66 -47.31 -18.37
N GLN A 211 21.37 -46.57 -19.45
CA GLN A 211 21.15 -47.19 -20.77
C GLN A 211 22.46 -47.69 -21.41
N ALA A 212 23.58 -46.99 -21.21
CA ALA A 212 24.87 -47.45 -21.72
C ALA A 212 25.34 -48.76 -21.06
N ASP A 213 25.16 -48.91 -19.74
CA ASP A 213 25.48 -50.17 -19.03
C ASP A 213 24.54 -51.33 -19.43
N VAL A 214 23.27 -51.05 -19.73
CA VAL A 214 22.32 -52.09 -20.17
C VAL A 214 22.62 -52.53 -21.60
N ASP A 215 22.93 -51.61 -22.51
CA ASP A 215 23.33 -51.96 -23.88
C ASP A 215 24.63 -52.79 -23.90
N GLU A 216 25.61 -52.49 -23.01
CA GLU A 216 26.86 -53.26 -22.88
C GLU A 216 26.63 -54.65 -22.25
N ALA A 217 25.73 -54.76 -21.27
CA ALA A 217 25.37 -56.05 -20.66
C ALA A 217 24.53 -56.95 -21.58
N ASP A 218 23.63 -56.37 -22.39
CA ASP A 218 22.80 -57.11 -23.36
C ASP A 218 23.64 -57.56 -24.58
N GLU A 219 24.69 -56.81 -24.93
CA GLU A 219 25.67 -57.22 -25.94
C GLU A 219 26.59 -58.35 -25.45
N ALA A 220 26.95 -58.37 -24.17
CA ALA A 220 27.72 -59.47 -23.56
C ALA A 220 26.91 -60.76 -23.36
N LEU A 221 25.57 -60.68 -23.32
CA LEU A 221 24.66 -61.82 -23.19
C LEU A 221 24.13 -62.35 -24.52
N ARG A 222 24.53 -61.77 -25.67
CA ARG A 222 24.21 -62.34 -26.98
C ARG A 222 24.90 -63.69 -27.14
N PRO A 223 24.14 -64.81 -27.18
CA PRO A 223 24.73 -66.10 -27.49
C PRO A 223 25.22 -66.04 -28.95
N ASP A 224 26.48 -66.45 -29.12
CA ASP A 224 27.17 -66.63 -30.39
C ASP A 224 26.33 -67.55 -31.29
N THR A 225 25.47 -66.94 -32.12
CA THR A 225 24.58 -67.64 -33.06
C THR A 225 25.23 -67.74 -34.43
N ALA A 226 26.55 -67.97 -34.46
CA ALA A 226 27.33 -68.18 -35.68
C ALA A 226 27.24 -69.61 -36.25
N ASN A 227 26.40 -70.50 -35.69
CA ASN A 227 26.17 -71.85 -36.24
C ASN A 227 24.68 -72.17 -36.36
N ARG A 228 23.99 -71.60 -37.36
CA ARG A 228 22.69 -72.10 -37.79
C ARG A 228 22.71 -72.37 -39.29
N GLU A 229 22.78 -73.65 -39.63
CA GLU A 229 22.68 -74.18 -40.98
C GLU A 229 21.36 -73.77 -41.67
N PRO A 230 21.39 -73.52 -42.99
CA PRO A 230 20.22 -73.16 -43.76
C PRO A 230 19.48 -74.42 -44.21
N GLY A 231 18.39 -74.77 -43.55
CA GLY A 231 17.48 -75.77 -44.11
C GLY A 231 16.61 -76.49 -43.11
N GLN A 232 15.48 -75.89 -42.75
CA GLN A 232 14.24 -76.66 -42.57
C GLN A 232 13.03 -75.72 -42.56
N ARG A 233 12.32 -75.72 -43.69
CA ARG A 233 10.87 -75.49 -43.74
C ARG A 233 10.20 -76.49 -42.81
N LEU A 234 9.17 -76.06 -42.06
CA LEU A 234 7.85 -76.70 -42.10
C LEU A 234 6.80 -75.93 -41.26
N VAL A 235 5.65 -75.72 -41.91
CA VAL A 235 4.26 -75.74 -41.39
C VAL A 235 3.74 -74.59 -40.52
N ASP A 236 3.14 -73.62 -41.22
CA ASP A 236 1.71 -73.31 -41.20
C ASP A 236 0.86 -73.83 -40.01
N VAL A 237 0.57 -72.95 -39.05
CA VAL A 237 -0.61 -73.09 -38.18
C VAL A 237 -1.33 -71.75 -38.14
N SER A 238 -2.46 -71.71 -38.85
CA SER A 238 -3.51 -70.70 -38.73
C SER A 238 -3.97 -70.53 -37.28
N PRO A 239 -4.01 -69.29 -36.74
CA PRO A 239 -4.86 -68.97 -35.60
C PRO A 239 -6.23 -68.51 -36.09
N SER A 240 -7.24 -69.33 -35.77
CA SER A 240 -8.65 -69.03 -35.87
C SER A 240 -9.02 -67.69 -35.25
N ALA A 241 -10.01 -67.06 -35.90
CA ALA A 241 -10.65 -65.81 -35.57
C ALA A 241 -10.98 -65.62 -34.08
N VAL A 242 -10.59 -64.46 -33.56
CA VAL A 242 -11.20 -63.85 -32.36
C VAL A 242 -11.96 -62.59 -32.82
N PRO A 243 -13.22 -62.38 -32.39
CA PRO A 243 -14.05 -61.28 -32.88
C PRO A 243 -13.60 -59.94 -32.31
N VAL A 244 -13.55 -58.93 -33.17
CA VAL A 244 -13.35 -57.52 -32.81
C VAL A 244 -14.65 -56.99 -32.18
N PRO A 245 -14.65 -56.45 -30.94
CA PRO A 245 -15.77 -55.66 -30.46
C PRO A 245 -15.69 -54.23 -31.03
N ASP A 246 -16.84 -53.85 -31.58
CA ASP A 246 -17.18 -52.57 -32.20
C ASP A 246 -16.97 -51.37 -31.25
N ILE A 247 -16.07 -50.44 -31.59
CA ILE A 247 -15.64 -49.33 -30.72
C ILE A 247 -16.59 -48.11 -30.83
N GLU A 248 -17.60 -48.14 -31.70
CA GLU A 248 -18.57 -47.04 -31.82
C GLU A 248 -19.68 -47.03 -30.75
N ALA A 249 -19.80 -48.07 -29.91
CA ALA A 249 -20.84 -48.14 -28.86
C ALA A 249 -20.43 -47.52 -27.50
N VAL A 250 -19.15 -47.19 -27.26
CA VAL A 250 -18.69 -46.67 -25.95
C VAL A 250 -18.73 -45.13 -25.87
N ARG A 251 -18.96 -44.42 -26.99
CA ARG A 251 -18.96 -42.95 -27.03
C ARG A 251 -20.32 -42.27 -26.76
N ARG A 252 -21.40 -43.02 -26.51
CA ARG A 252 -22.76 -42.47 -26.30
C ARG A 252 -23.34 -42.60 -24.89
N ALA A 253 -22.58 -43.05 -23.89
CA ALA A 253 -23.15 -43.37 -22.57
C ALA A 253 -22.56 -42.58 -21.38
N HIS A 254 -22.32 -41.26 -21.52
CA HIS A 254 -21.97 -40.38 -20.38
C HIS A 254 -22.78 -39.07 -20.31
N LEU A 255 -23.97 -39.03 -20.91
CA LEU A 255 -25.00 -38.05 -20.55
C LEU A 255 -25.98 -38.72 -19.59
N GLY A 256 -25.60 -38.75 -18.32
CA GLY A 256 -26.50 -39.07 -17.21
C GLY A 256 -27.30 -37.82 -16.78
N PRO A 257 -28.53 -38.01 -16.28
CA PRO A 257 -29.52 -36.96 -16.07
C PRO A 257 -29.27 -36.09 -14.83
N GLU A 258 -29.85 -34.90 -14.87
CA GLU A 258 -30.01 -33.97 -13.74
C GLU A 258 -30.52 -34.64 -12.45
N PRO A 259 -30.05 -34.15 -11.30
CA PRO A 259 -30.87 -34.06 -10.11
C PRO A 259 -31.27 -32.60 -9.84
N SER A 260 -32.56 -32.33 -10.10
CA SER A 260 -33.35 -31.26 -9.52
C SER A 260 -33.16 -31.22 -8.00
N GLY A 261 -32.50 -30.16 -7.52
CA GLY A 261 -32.23 -29.91 -6.12
C GLY A 261 -32.75 -28.53 -5.73
N ALA A 262 -34.04 -28.47 -5.39
CA ALA A 262 -34.70 -27.30 -4.83
C ALA A 262 -34.01 -26.85 -3.53
N TYR A 263 -33.27 -25.75 -3.60
CA TYR A 263 -32.79 -25.05 -2.41
C TYR A 263 -33.92 -24.17 -1.86
N ARG A 264 -34.55 -24.63 -0.77
CA ARG A 264 -35.35 -23.79 0.12
C ARG A 264 -34.43 -22.97 1.01
N PRO A 265 -34.56 -21.62 1.07
CA PRO A 265 -33.96 -20.84 2.13
C PRO A 265 -34.74 -21.08 3.44
N ARG A 266 -33.99 -21.39 4.50
CA ARG A 266 -34.47 -21.58 5.85
C ARG A 266 -34.77 -20.22 6.49
N GLU A 267 -36.01 -20.01 6.85
CA GLU A 267 -36.48 -18.93 7.72
C GLU A 267 -35.84 -19.07 9.12
N GLN A 268 -35.30 -17.97 9.64
CA GLN A 268 -35.05 -17.76 11.06
C GLN A 268 -35.98 -16.63 11.54
N PRO A 269 -36.69 -16.80 12.67
CA PRO A 269 -37.63 -15.81 13.18
C PRO A 269 -36.90 -14.73 13.98
N GLY A 270 -36.92 -13.51 13.47
CA GLY A 270 -36.49 -12.30 14.15
C GLY A 270 -37.69 -11.44 14.55
N VAL A 271 -37.89 -11.35 15.86
CA VAL A 271 -38.89 -10.56 16.60
C VAL A 271 -38.70 -9.05 16.35
N GLY A 272 -39.81 -8.30 16.23
CA GLY A 272 -39.82 -6.85 16.45
C GLY A 272 -40.61 -6.04 15.42
N ALA A 273 -41.94 -6.04 15.56
CA ALA A 273 -42.81 -5.11 14.86
C ALA A 273 -42.99 -3.82 15.68
N GLU A 274 -42.54 -2.67 15.17
CA GLU A 274 -43.10 -1.36 15.52
C GLU A 274 -43.30 -0.48 14.27
N ARG A 275 -44.55 -0.51 13.80
CA ARG A 275 -45.42 0.60 13.40
C ARG A 275 -44.82 1.90 12.81
N ARG A 276 -44.97 2.01 11.48
CA ARG A 276 -45.43 3.14 10.62
C ARG A 276 -45.35 4.58 11.17
N VAL A 277 -44.74 5.48 10.39
CA VAL A 277 -45.43 6.53 9.60
C VAL A 277 -44.61 6.83 8.34
N SER A 278 -45.13 6.51 7.15
CA SER A 278 -44.62 7.00 5.86
C SER A 278 -45.39 8.25 5.46
N VAL A 279 -44.67 9.35 5.25
CA VAL A 279 -45.14 10.51 4.49
C VAL A 279 -44.51 10.41 3.11
N GLU A 280 -45.35 10.34 2.09
CA GLU A 280 -45.00 10.20 0.68
C GLU A 280 -44.91 11.59 0.03
N PRO A 281 -43.76 12.01 -0.51
CA PRO A 281 -43.69 13.07 -1.49
C PRO A 281 -43.57 12.49 -2.91
N LYS A 282 -44.60 12.80 -3.69
CA LYS A 282 -44.79 12.60 -5.13
C LYS A 282 -43.52 12.93 -5.95
N PRO A 283 -43.07 12.06 -6.89
CA PRO A 283 -41.93 12.35 -7.74
C PRO A 283 -42.31 13.29 -8.90
N VAL A 284 -41.53 14.37 -9.04
CA VAL A 284 -41.50 15.23 -10.22
C VAL A 284 -40.71 14.51 -11.32
N ARG A 285 -41.35 14.28 -12.48
CA ARG A 285 -40.70 13.78 -13.70
C ARG A 285 -39.75 14.86 -14.24
N HIS A 286 -38.48 14.54 -14.40
CA HIS A 286 -37.58 15.23 -15.34
C HIS A 286 -37.03 14.20 -16.33
N PRO A 287 -37.09 14.47 -17.65
CA PRO A 287 -36.46 13.62 -18.65
C PRO A 287 -35.00 14.02 -18.80
N HIS A 288 -34.12 13.02 -18.82
CA HIS A 288 -32.79 12.93 -19.44
C HIS A 288 -31.85 12.12 -18.53
N GLY A 289 -31.52 10.92 -19.02
CA GLY A 289 -30.71 9.94 -18.31
C GLY A 289 -29.25 10.38 -18.24
N VAL A 290 -28.76 10.43 -17.01
CA VAL A 290 -27.35 10.17 -16.67
C VAL A 290 -27.37 9.30 -15.42
N GLU A 291 -26.87 8.08 -15.54
CA GLU A 291 -26.78 7.10 -14.46
C GLU A 291 -25.75 7.57 -13.43
N TYR A 292 -26.21 7.96 -12.23
CA TYR A 292 -25.35 8.44 -11.16
C TYR A 292 -25.03 7.30 -10.19
N THR A 293 -23.83 6.75 -10.28
CA THR A 293 -23.31 5.77 -9.31
C THR A 293 -22.88 6.50 -8.03
N ALA A 294 -23.55 6.24 -6.92
CA ALA A 294 -23.21 6.84 -5.62
C ALA A 294 -21.79 6.41 -5.17
N PRO A 295 -20.93 7.34 -4.70
CA PRO A 295 -19.65 6.98 -4.12
C PRO A 295 -19.84 6.24 -2.80
N ARG A 296 -19.13 5.11 -2.64
CA ARG A 296 -19.08 4.32 -1.41
C ARG A 296 -18.49 5.16 -0.27
N THR A 297 -19.21 5.25 0.83
CA THR A 297 -18.76 5.82 2.11
C THR A 297 -17.52 5.05 2.61
N PRO A 298 -16.39 5.71 2.90
CA PRO A 298 -15.29 5.06 3.61
C PRO A 298 -15.69 4.78 5.08
N PRO A 299 -15.23 3.68 5.69
CA PRO A 299 -15.53 3.38 7.09
C PRO A 299 -14.91 4.44 8.01
N ALA A 300 -15.68 4.80 9.04
CA ALA A 300 -15.26 5.71 10.10
C ALA A 300 -14.00 5.19 10.80
N THR A 301 -12.91 5.93 10.70
CA THR A 301 -11.75 5.76 11.59
C THR A 301 -12.14 6.23 12.98
N THR A 302 -12.18 5.28 13.91
CA THR A 302 -12.28 5.51 15.35
C THR A 302 -11.22 6.51 15.80
N SER A 303 -11.67 7.62 16.38
CA SER A 303 -10.88 8.60 17.13
C SER A 303 -10.14 7.88 18.27
N ALA A 304 -8.83 7.73 18.15
CA ALA A 304 -7.98 7.29 19.25
C ALA A 304 -7.78 8.48 20.19
N ASP A 305 -8.49 8.45 21.30
CA ASP A 305 -8.30 9.30 22.47
C ASP A 305 -6.85 9.12 22.97
N ARG A 306 -5.97 10.08 22.66
CA ARG A 306 -4.57 10.06 23.12
C ARG A 306 -4.45 10.92 24.36
N THR A 307 -4.68 10.32 25.52
CA THR A 307 -4.27 10.88 26.81
C THR A 307 -2.73 10.91 26.87
N VAL A 308 -2.15 12.10 26.71
CA VAL A 308 -0.71 12.32 26.91
C VAL A 308 -0.46 12.47 28.41
N ILE A 309 0.11 11.43 29.03
CA ILE A 309 0.60 11.49 30.41
C ILE A 309 2.01 12.11 30.36
N LEU A 310 2.11 13.38 30.76
CA LEU A 310 3.40 14.06 30.97
C LEU A 310 4.14 13.41 32.16
N PRO A 311 5.43 13.06 32.04
CA PRO A 311 6.21 12.58 33.17
C PRO A 311 6.39 13.70 34.21
N PRO A 312 6.30 13.42 35.53
CA PRO A 312 6.49 14.44 36.55
C PRO A 312 7.92 14.98 36.52
N ALA A 313 8.04 16.30 36.52
CA ALA A 313 9.31 17.02 36.57
C ALA A 313 10.15 16.56 37.77
N ARG A 314 11.35 16.01 37.52
CA ARG A 314 12.33 15.76 38.59
C ARG A 314 12.79 17.10 39.14
N SER A 315 12.42 17.39 40.38
CA SER A 315 13.02 18.45 41.17
C SER A 315 14.53 18.19 41.32
N GLN A 316 15.35 19.05 40.73
CA GLN A 316 16.78 19.09 41.03
C GLN A 316 16.93 19.56 42.48
N ARG A 317 17.25 18.61 43.35
CA ARG A 317 17.59 18.86 44.74
C ARG A 317 18.99 19.49 44.78
N SER A 318 19.02 20.78 45.10
CA SER A 318 20.21 21.56 45.42
C SER A 318 21.13 20.79 46.39
N GLY A 319 22.30 20.40 45.89
CA GLY A 319 23.40 19.89 46.70
C GLY A 319 24.17 21.06 47.29
N HIS A 320 23.92 21.34 48.57
CA HIS A 320 24.73 22.26 49.37
C HIS A 320 25.99 21.51 49.79
N GLU A 321 27.06 21.62 49.00
CA GLU A 321 28.36 21.06 49.33
C GLU A 321 29.18 22.09 50.12
N GLY A 322 29.47 21.74 51.37
CA GLY A 322 30.21 22.56 52.31
C GLY A 322 31.68 22.69 51.91
N ARG A 323 32.18 23.92 51.93
CA ARG A 323 33.61 24.22 51.80
C ARG A 323 34.16 24.54 53.19
N ASN A 324 34.83 23.56 53.77
CA ASN A 324 35.65 23.70 54.97
C ASN A 324 37.12 23.55 54.57
N GLY A 325 37.97 24.46 55.08
CA GLY A 325 39.40 24.21 55.27
C GLY A 325 40.37 24.94 54.34
N GLY A 326 41.19 25.82 54.93
CA GLY A 326 42.64 25.73 54.73
C GLY A 326 43.41 26.98 54.33
N ARG A 327 43.98 27.64 55.36
CA ARG A 327 45.10 28.60 55.39
C ARG A 327 44.83 30.06 55.03
#